data_AF-A0AA90QJ44-F1
#
_entry.id   AF-A0AA90QJ44-F1
#
_cell.length_a   1.000
_cell.length_b   1.000
_cell.length_c   1.000
_cell.angle_alpha   90.00
_cell.angle_beta   90.00
_cell.angle_gamma   90.00
#
_symmetry.space_group_name_H-M   'P 1'
#
loop_
_entity.id
_entity.type
_entity.pdbx_description
1 polymer ?
#
loop_
_entity_poly.entity_id
_entity_poly.type
_entity_poly.pdbx_seq_one_letter_code
_entity_poly.pdbx_strand_id
1 'polypeptide(L)' 'MNDWMAELHVNNVADKDYVASCFATHSCYLGLSRSARATLKYNW' A
#
# COMPACT_ATOMS: atom_id res chain seq x y z
N MET A 1 -13.94 -27.61 6.40
CA MET A 1 -13.22 -27.26 5.15
C MET A 1 -12.06 -26.36 5.57
N ASN A 2 -10.83 -26.82 5.39
CA ASN A 2 -9.64 -26.02 5.64
C ASN A 2 -9.46 -25.10 4.44
N ASP A 3 -10.10 -23.93 4.47
CA ASP A 3 -9.97 -22.96 3.38
C ASP A 3 -8.68 -22.16 3.56
N TRP A 4 -7.81 -22.30 2.57
CA TRP A 4 -6.63 -21.46 2.38
C TRP A 4 -6.99 -20.35 1.40
N MET A 5 -6.58 -19.12 1.70
CA MET A 5 -6.81 -17.96 0.83
C MET A 5 -5.52 -17.16 0.67
N ALA A 6 -5.11 -16.94 -0.57
CA ALA A 6 -3.98 -16.10 -0.91
C ALA A 6 -4.48 -14.76 -1.46
N GLU A 7 -3.89 -13.67 -1.00
CA GLU A 7 -4.23 -12.31 -1.40
C GLU A 7 -2.97 -11.54 -1.77
N LEU A 8 -3.06 -10.73 -2.83
CA LEU A 8 -2.06 -9.75 -3.19
C LEU A 8 -2.69 -8.36 -3.15
N HIS A 9 -2.18 -7.50 -2.28
CA HIS A 9 -2.62 -6.12 -2.12
C HIS A 9 -1.55 -5.20 -2.69
N VAL A 10 -1.91 -4.36 -3.66
CA VAL A 10 -1.00 -3.38 -4.27
C VAL A 10 -1.57 -1.98 -4.08
N ASN A 11 -0.79 -1.10 -3.45
CA ASN A 11 -1.12 0.31 -3.26
C ASN A 11 -0.29 1.18 -4.20
N ASN A 12 -0.87 2.30 -4.66
CA ASN A 12 -0.27 3.18 -5.66
C ASN A 12 0.17 2.40 -6.92
N VAL A 13 -0.77 1.71 -7.58
CA VAL A 13 -0.52 0.75 -8.67
C VAL A 13 0.26 1.37 -9.83
N ALA A 14 -0.09 2.60 -10.21
CA ALA A 14 0.60 3.34 -11.27
C ALA A 14 1.93 3.98 -10.81
N ASP A 15 2.31 3.80 -9.53
CA ASP A 15 3.52 4.34 -8.91
C ASP A 15 3.68 5.83 -9.17
N LYS A 16 2.58 6.54 -8.92
CA LYS A 16 2.53 7.98 -9.06
C LYS A 16 3.35 8.60 -7.93
N ASP A 17 4.23 9.51 -8.28
CA ASP A 17 4.84 10.43 -7.33
C ASP A 17 3.87 11.59 -7.05
N TYR A 18 3.61 11.86 -5.77
CA TYR A 18 2.72 12.94 -5.35
C TYR A 18 3.09 13.47 -3.97
N VAL A 19 2.67 14.70 -3.69
CA VAL A 19 2.70 15.30 -2.36
C VAL A 19 1.43 14.88 -1.63
N ALA A 20 1.55 14.19 -0.50
CA ALA A 20 0.39 13.74 0.27
C ALA A 20 -0.23 14.89 1.07
N SER A 21 0.61 15.73 1.68
CA SER A 21 0.16 16.88 2.45
C SER A 21 1.28 17.92 2.61
N CYS A 22 0.90 19.14 2.95
CA CYS A 22 1.83 20.20 3.34
C CYS A 22 1.35 20.82 4.65
N PHE A 23 2.27 20.97 5.60
CA PHE A 23 2.03 21.70 6.85
C PHE A 23 2.15 23.22 6.65
N ALA A 24 3.06 23.63 5.76
CA ALA A 24 3.26 25.02 5.35
C ALA A 24 3.70 25.08 3.89
N THR A 25 3.77 26.29 3.31
CA THR A 25 4.15 26.50 1.90
C THR A 25 5.51 25.93 1.50
N HIS A 26 6.42 25.76 2.47
CA HIS A 26 7.78 25.26 2.27
C HIS A 26 8.04 23.94 3.03
N SER A 27 7.00 23.26 3.51
CA SER A 27 7.13 22.03 4.29
C SER A 27 6.04 21.04 3.92
N CYS A 28 6.41 20.09 3.07
CA CYS A 28 5.53 19.08 2.52
C CYS A 28 6.04 17.67 2.77
N TYR A 29 5.12 16.73 2.82
CA TYR A 29 5.38 15.31 2.97
C TYR A 29 5.01 14.58 1.68
N LEU A 30 5.96 13.80 1.16
CA LEU A 30 5.72 12.97 -0.01
C LEU A 30 4.76 11.84 0.34
N GLY A 31 3.89 11.51 -0.60
CA GLY A 31 3.06 10.32 -0.54
C GLY A 31 3.91 9.05 -0.66
N LEU A 32 3.37 7.96 -0.15
CA LEU A 32 4.05 6.66 -0.26
C LEU A 32 4.08 6.19 -1.72
N SER A 33 5.26 5.75 -2.16
CA SER A 33 5.47 5.06 -3.44
C SER A 33 4.71 3.74 -3.50
N ARG A 34 4.73 3.07 -4.66
CA ARG A 34 4.09 1.76 -4.83
C ARG A 34 4.58 0.77 -3.78
N SER A 35 3.63 0.07 -3.18
CA SER A 35 3.90 -1.04 -2.27
C SER A 35 3.02 -2.24 -2.62
N ALA A 36 3.56 -3.44 -2.44
CA ALA A 36 2.85 -4.69 -2.66
C ALA A 36 3.01 -5.59 -1.43
N ARG A 37 1.91 -6.21 -0.99
CA ARG A 37 1.88 -7.11 0.15
C ARG A 37 1.11 -8.38 -0.21
N ALA A 38 1.79 -9.51 -0.12
CA ALA A 38 1.17 -10.82 -0.22
C ALA A 38 0.74 -11.31 1.18
N THR A 39 -0.43 -11.92 1.27
CA THR A 39 -0.97 -12.50 2.51
C THR A 39 -1.52 -13.89 2.23
N LEU A 40 -1.20 -14.85 3.10
CA LEU A 40 -1.78 -16.19 3.09
C LEU A 40 -2.57 -16.39 4.37
N LYS A 41 -3.87 -16.63 4.24
CA LYS A 41 -4.80 -16.93 5.32
C LYS A 41 -5.05 -18.44 5.32
N TYR A 42 -4.90 -19.07 6.47
CA TYR A 42 -5.14 -20.50 6.66
C TYR A 42 -5.68 -20.76 8.07
N ASN A 43 -6.37 -21.88 8.25
CA ASN A 43 -6.78 -22.39 9.56
C ASN A 43 -6.35 -23.86 9.68
N TRP A 44 -5.73 -24.21 10.81
CA TRP A 44 -5.18 -25.55 11.07
C TRP A 44 -6.23 -26.45 11.72
#